data_AF-A0A8J7YKZ0-F1
#
_entry.id   AF-A0A8J7YKZ0-F1
#
_cell.length_a   1.000
_cell.length_b   1.000
_cell.length_c   1.000
_cell.angle_alpha   90.00
_cell.angle_beta   90.00
_cell.angle_gamma   90.00
#
_symmetry.space_group_name_H-M   'P 1'
#
loop_
_entity.id
_entity.type
_entity.pdbx_description
1 polymer ?
#
loop_
_entity_poly.entity_id
_entity_poly.type
_entity_poly.pdbx_seq_one_letter_code
_entity_poly.pdbx_strand_id
1 'polypeptide(L)'
;MMVIRSTRCSLSEATQIKRELLATVLAEYGRVVNHFINLWWGHGPPPPKKELLKEVIAVPGTWLSARLRKVAAREAIDMIRASRERDGRDAVKPVHKGKRMYVSSTIASLSPAKAGSEFDAWLHIAS
;
A
#
# COMPACT_ATOMS: atom_id res chain seq x y z
N MET A 1 -1.16 6.13 -28.81
CA MET A 1 -1.65 5.86 -27.43
C MET A 1 -0.76 6.62 -26.47
N MET A 2 -1.31 7.56 -25.69
CA MET A 2 -0.53 8.36 -24.75
C MET A 2 -0.25 7.53 -23.50
N VAL A 3 1.01 7.28 -23.17
CA VAL A 3 1.40 6.53 -21.96
C VAL A 3 1.60 7.54 -20.83
N ILE A 4 0.75 7.47 -19.79
CA ILE A 4 0.96 8.24 -18.55
C ILE A 4 2.15 7.61 -17.81
N ARG A 5 3.29 8.31 -17.79
CA ARG A 5 4.54 7.80 -17.20
C ARG A 5 4.64 8.02 -15.70
N SER A 6 3.89 8.96 -15.14
CA SER A 6 3.86 9.24 -13.71
C SER A 6 2.58 9.97 -13.32
N THR A 7 2.11 9.75 -12.10
CA THR A 7 1.01 10.50 -11.50
C THR A 7 1.46 11.08 -10.15
N ARG A 8 0.93 12.25 -9.80
CA ARG A 8 1.18 12.90 -8.51
C ARG A 8 -0.16 13.14 -7.83
N CYS A 9 -0.30 12.69 -6.59
CA CYS A 9 -1.45 13.04 -5.76
C CYS A 9 -1.17 14.38 -5.06
N SER A 10 -2.03 15.37 -5.28
CA SER A 10 -2.03 16.61 -4.49
C SER A 10 -2.98 16.47 -3.31
N LEU A 11 -2.56 16.98 -2.15
CA LEU A 11 -3.41 17.14 -0.98
C LEU A 11 -3.79 18.60 -0.75
N SER A 12 -3.52 19.52 -1.68
CA SER A 12 -3.75 20.99 -1.52
C SER A 12 -5.11 21.31 -0.92
N GLU A 13 -6.16 20.64 -1.41
CA GLU A 13 -7.56 20.83 -0.99
C GLU A 13 -7.95 20.10 0.31
N ALA A 14 -7.05 19.30 0.90
CA ALA A 14 -7.32 18.59 2.13
C ALA A 14 -7.16 19.49 3.35
N THR A 15 -8.17 19.49 4.23
CA THR A 15 -8.09 20.15 5.54
C THR A 15 -6.99 19.55 6.41
N GLN A 16 -6.50 20.31 7.38
CA GLN A 16 -5.48 19.83 8.32
C GLN A 16 -5.89 18.52 9.01
N ILE A 17 -7.13 18.45 9.49
CA ILE A 17 -7.70 17.24 10.13
C ILE A 17 -7.64 16.02 9.19
N LYS A 18 -7.98 16.20 7.91
CA LYS A 18 -7.91 15.10 6.92
C LYS A 18 -6.47 14.65 6.67
N ARG A 19 -5.51 15.58 6.67
CA ARG A 19 -4.09 15.28 6.50
C ARG A 19 -3.51 14.51 7.69
N GLU A 20 -3.89 14.88 8.91
CA GLU A 20 -3.49 14.19 10.14
C GLU A 20 -4.08 12.78 10.22
N LEU A 21 -5.35 12.62 9.85
CA LEU A 21 -6.00 11.32 9.75
C LEU A 21 -5.28 10.44 8.71
N LEU A 22 -4.99 10.98 7.53
CA LEU A 22 -4.26 10.27 6.49
C LEU A 22 -2.86 9.86 6.97
N ALA A 23 -2.14 10.75 7.66
CA ALA A 23 -0.82 10.45 8.22
C ALA A 23 -0.90 9.29 9.23
N THR A 24 -1.93 9.27 10.09
CA THR A 24 -2.19 8.20 11.04
C THR A 24 -2.44 6.86 10.34
N VAL A 25 -3.27 6.88 9.29
CA VAL A 25 -3.57 5.68 8.47
C VAL A 25 -2.32 5.16 7.77
N LEU A 26 -1.54 6.05 7.15
CA LEU A 26 -0.33 5.67 6.41
C LEU A 26 0.77 5.15 7.33
N ALA A 27 0.91 5.71 8.54
CA ALA A 27 1.85 5.24 9.54
C ALA A 27 1.49 3.82 10.01
N GLU A 28 0.21 3.59 10.36
CA GLU A 28 -0.25 2.26 10.77
C GLU A 28 -0.14 1.24 9.64
N TYR A 29 -0.51 1.63 8.41
CA TYR A 29 -0.34 0.78 7.25
C TYR A 29 1.13 0.39 7.04
N GLY A 30 2.05 1.36 7.12
CA GLY A 30 3.47 1.09 7.02
C GLY A 30 3.99 0.16 8.13
N ARG A 31 3.51 0.32 9.35
CA ARG A 31 3.82 -0.58 10.47
C ARG A 31 3.39 -2.02 10.18
N VAL A 32 2.17 -2.21 9.67
CA VAL A 32 1.62 -3.54 9.34
C VAL A 32 2.34 -4.17 8.15
N VAL A 33 2.69 -3.41 7.10
CA VAL A 33 3.53 -3.92 5.99
C VAL A 33 4.89 -4.39 6.53
N ASN A 34 5.55 -3.57 7.35
CA ASN A 34 6.85 -3.93 7.93
C ASN A 34 6.76 -5.12 8.90
N HIS A 35 5.63 -5.31 9.60
CA HIS A 35 5.39 -6.51 10.39
C HIS A 35 5.48 -7.77 9.51
N PHE A 36 4.78 -7.79 8.37
CA PHE A 36 4.85 -8.92 7.43
C PHE A 36 6.22 -9.08 6.78
N ILE A 37 6.91 -7.98 6.45
CA ILE A 37 8.28 -8.04 5.93
C ILE A 37 9.19 -8.72 6.96
N ASN A 38 9.14 -8.31 8.22
CA ASN A 38 9.93 -8.92 9.29
C ASN A 38 9.57 -10.39 9.51
N LEU A 39 8.29 -10.75 9.39
CA LEU A 39 7.82 -12.12 9.56
C LEU A 39 8.33 -13.07 8.45
N TRP A 40 8.47 -12.60 7.22
CA TRP A 40 8.82 -13.46 6.07
C TRP A 40 10.24 -13.30 5.56
N TRP A 41 10.93 -12.22 5.93
CA TRP A 41 12.34 -12.04 5.59
C TRP A 41 13.20 -13.08 6.33
N GLY A 42 14.15 -13.70 5.64
CA GLY A 42 15.04 -14.72 6.23
C GLY A 42 14.44 -16.12 6.38
N HIS A 43 13.12 -16.29 6.21
CA HIS A 43 12.41 -17.57 6.37
C HIS A 43 12.08 -18.27 5.04
N GLY A 44 12.86 -18.01 3.98
CA GLY A 44 12.61 -18.54 2.63
C GLY A 44 11.69 -17.65 1.78
N PRO A 45 11.02 -18.20 0.74
CA PRO A 45 10.08 -17.45 -0.09
C PRO A 45 8.85 -17.03 0.73
N PRO A 46 8.33 -15.80 0.54
CA PRO A 46 7.12 -15.38 1.22
C PRO A 46 5.90 -16.20 0.71
N PRO A 47 4.82 -16.31 1.49
CA PRO A 47 3.68 -17.13 1.13
C PRO A 47 3.05 -16.70 -0.21
N PRO A 48 2.50 -17.63 -1.01
CA PRO A 48 1.72 -17.29 -2.19
C PRO A 48 0.55 -16.35 -1.86
N LYS A 49 0.28 -15.36 -2.74
CA LYS A 49 -0.80 -14.38 -2.53
C LYS A 49 -2.20 -15.00 -2.35
N LYS A 50 -2.40 -16.23 -2.85
CA LYS A 50 -3.62 -17.02 -2.71
C LYS A 50 -3.82 -17.60 -1.30
N GLU A 51 -2.74 -17.80 -0.56
CA GLU A 51 -2.69 -18.38 0.80
C GLU A 51 -2.76 -17.33 1.91
N LEU A 52 -3.03 -16.07 1.56
CA LEU A 52 -3.31 -14.99 2.52
C LEU A 52 -4.73 -15.13 3.10
N LEU A 53 -4.91 -16.18 3.90
CA LEU A 53 -6.09 -16.48 4.71
C LEU A 53 -6.09 -15.65 6.00
N LYS A 54 -7.20 -15.70 6.75
CA LYS A 54 -7.46 -14.82 7.91
C LYS A 54 -6.40 -14.95 8.99
N GLU A 55 -5.91 -16.16 9.21
CA GLU A 55 -4.93 -16.54 10.22
C GLU A 55 -3.54 -16.00 9.84
N VAL A 56 -3.19 -16.10 8.56
CA VAL A 56 -1.91 -15.62 8.02
C VAL A 56 -1.80 -14.10 8.07
N ILE A 57 -2.93 -13.40 7.89
CA ILE A 57 -2.98 -11.93 7.94
C ILE A 57 -3.37 -11.41 9.33
N ALA A 58 -3.42 -12.27 10.35
CA ALA A 58 -3.69 -11.83 11.71
C ALA A 58 -2.49 -11.03 12.22
N VAL A 59 -2.74 -9.79 12.64
CA VAL A 59 -1.72 -8.89 13.18
C VAL A 59 -2.27 -8.33 14.49
N PRO A 60 -1.61 -8.56 15.64
CA PRO A 60 -2.07 -8.02 16.91
C PRO A 60 -1.91 -6.50 16.95
N GLY A 61 -2.82 -5.84 17.67
CA GLY A 61 -2.73 -4.40 17.96
C GLY A 61 -2.89 -3.48 16.75
N THR A 62 -3.54 -3.94 15.67
CA THR A 62 -3.91 -3.08 14.54
C THR A 62 -5.41 -2.87 14.47
N TRP A 63 -5.82 -1.65 14.16
CA TRP A 63 -7.20 -1.30 13.85
C TRP A 63 -7.53 -1.47 12.35
N LEU A 64 -6.56 -1.92 11.53
CA LEU A 64 -6.80 -2.19 10.12
C LEU A 64 -7.79 -3.36 9.92
N SER A 65 -8.74 -3.13 9.01
CA SER A 65 -9.67 -4.17 8.57
C SER A 65 -8.92 -5.39 8.00
N ALA A 66 -9.58 -6.56 7.99
CA ALA A 66 -9.00 -7.76 7.40
C ALA A 66 -8.60 -7.56 5.93
N ARG A 67 -9.39 -6.76 5.17
CA ARG A 67 -9.08 -6.41 3.79
C ARG A 67 -7.79 -5.58 3.69
N LEU A 68 -7.61 -4.56 4.52
CA LEU A 68 -6.39 -3.75 4.52
C LEU A 68 -5.16 -4.54 4.98
N ARG A 69 -5.31 -5.42 5.98
CA ARG A 69 -4.23 -6.34 6.38
C ARG A 69 -3.81 -7.25 5.24
N LYS A 70 -4.77 -7.80 4.47
CA LYS A 70 -4.48 -8.60 3.27
C LYS A 70 -3.76 -7.80 2.19
N VAL A 71 -4.12 -6.53 2.01
CA VAL A 71 -3.45 -5.65 1.04
C VAL A 71 -2.02 -5.33 1.50
N ALA A 72 -1.81 -5.03 2.79
CA ALA A 72 -0.48 -4.82 3.37
C ALA A 72 0.41 -6.07 3.25
N ALA A 73 -0.15 -7.25 3.52
CA ALA A 73 0.53 -8.54 3.30
C ALA A 73 0.96 -8.73 1.84
N ARG A 74 0.10 -8.40 0.87
CA ARG A 74 0.46 -8.46 -0.56
C ARG A 74 1.58 -7.49 -0.91
N GLU A 75 1.55 -6.27 -0.39
CA GLU A 75 2.63 -5.31 -0.61
C GLU A 75 3.95 -5.80 -0.03
N ALA A 76 3.95 -6.38 1.17
CA ALA A 76 5.15 -6.99 1.76
C ALA A 76 5.73 -8.11 0.88
N ILE A 77 4.89 -9.00 0.32
CA ILE A 77 5.32 -10.03 -0.64
C ILE A 77 6.01 -9.38 -1.85
N ASP A 78 5.39 -8.36 -2.43
CA ASP A 78 5.91 -7.69 -3.63
C ASP A 78 7.24 -6.96 -3.35
N MET A 79 7.36 -6.31 -2.19
CA MET A 79 8.60 -5.68 -1.77
C MET A 79 9.74 -6.69 -1.58
N ILE A 80 9.47 -7.83 -0.92
CA ILE A 80 10.46 -8.90 -0.74
C ILE A 80 10.90 -9.47 -2.09
N ARG A 81 9.94 -9.77 -2.97
CA ARG A 81 10.22 -10.32 -4.30
C ARG A 81 11.03 -9.35 -5.14
N ALA A 82 10.61 -8.08 -5.23
CA ALA A 82 11.33 -7.06 -5.98
C ALA A 82 12.75 -6.84 -5.47
N SER A 83 12.97 -6.93 -4.15
CA SER A 83 14.31 -6.82 -3.59
C SER A 83 15.20 -8.00 -3.97
N ARG A 84 14.68 -9.23 -3.89
CA ARG A 84 15.42 -10.45 -4.26
C ARG A 84 15.65 -10.57 -5.76
N GLU A 85 14.71 -10.10 -6.57
CA GLU A 85 14.82 -10.08 -8.03
C GLU A 85 15.90 -9.09 -8.48
N ARG A 86 15.96 -7.91 -7.85
CA ARG A 86 16.94 -6.86 -8.19
C ARG A 86 18.35 -7.22 -7.74
N ASP A 87 18.50 -7.71 -6.52
CA ASP A 87 19.81 -7.79 -5.84
C ASP A 87 20.26 -9.24 -5.57
N GLY A 88 19.43 -10.25 -5.83
CA GLY A 88 19.78 -11.67 -5.70
C GLY A 88 20.26 -12.06 -4.30
N ARG A 89 21.53 -12.48 -4.21
CA ARG A 89 22.17 -12.88 -2.94
C ARG A 89 22.48 -11.69 -2.02
N ASP A 90 22.66 -10.50 -2.61
CA ASP A 90 22.98 -9.27 -1.89
C ASP A 90 21.72 -8.47 -1.52
N ALA A 91 20.55 -9.10 -1.65
CA ALA A 91 19.28 -8.46 -1.35
C ALA A 91 19.19 -8.02 0.12
N VAL A 92 18.97 -6.72 0.29
CA VAL A 92 18.74 -6.11 1.59
C VAL A 92 17.25 -6.20 1.95
N LYS A 93 16.94 -6.38 3.24
CA LYS A 93 15.57 -6.39 3.72
C LYS A 93 14.88 -5.07 3.36
N PRO A 94 13.78 -5.08 2.58
CA PRO A 94 13.11 -3.85 2.21
C PRO A 94 12.40 -3.23 3.42
N VAL A 95 12.17 -1.92 3.40
CA VAL A 95 11.45 -1.20 4.47
C VAL A 95 10.38 -0.31 3.85
N HIS A 96 9.13 -0.50 4.28
CA HIS A 96 8.03 0.35 3.86
C HIS A 96 8.03 1.66 4.66
N LYS A 97 8.14 2.79 3.96
CA LYS A 97 8.34 4.12 4.60
C LYS A 97 7.06 4.78 5.13
N GLY A 98 5.90 4.15 4.98
CA GLY A 98 4.62 4.70 5.45
C GLY A 98 4.21 6.00 4.75
N LYS A 99 4.65 6.21 3.50
CA LYS A 99 4.35 7.42 2.70
C LYS A 99 3.31 7.16 1.59
N ARG A 100 2.91 5.91 1.43
CA ARG A 100 1.96 5.43 0.43
C ARG A 100 1.23 4.21 1.00
N MET A 101 0.14 3.84 0.37
CA MET A 101 -0.52 2.57 0.61
C MET A 101 -1.18 2.09 -0.67
N TYR A 102 -1.37 0.78 -0.80
CA TYR A 102 -2.29 0.25 -1.79
C TYR A 102 -3.72 0.18 -1.23
N VAL A 103 -4.67 0.52 -2.09
CA VAL A 103 -6.11 0.44 -1.81
C VAL A 103 -6.76 -0.48 -2.85
N SER A 104 -7.80 -1.20 -2.43
CA SER A 104 -8.53 -2.10 -3.32
C SER A 104 -9.32 -1.29 -4.35
N SER A 105 -9.28 -1.68 -5.62
CA SER A 105 -10.11 -1.09 -6.68
C SER A 105 -11.61 -1.25 -6.44
N THR A 106 -12.01 -2.16 -5.54
CA THR A 106 -13.40 -2.28 -5.10
C THR A 106 -13.89 -1.11 -4.26
N ILE A 107 -12.96 -0.34 -3.67
CA ILE A 107 -13.29 0.82 -2.82
C ILE A 107 -12.62 2.10 -3.32
N ALA A 108 -11.82 2.04 -4.38
CA ALA A 108 -11.08 3.18 -4.91
C ALA A 108 -11.22 3.20 -6.43
N SER A 109 -11.69 4.32 -6.97
CA SER A 109 -11.82 4.55 -8.41
C SER A 109 -11.27 5.92 -8.79
N LEU A 110 -10.78 6.04 -10.02
CA LEU A 110 -10.39 7.33 -10.60
C LEU A 110 -11.54 7.83 -11.46
N SER A 111 -12.01 9.03 -11.17
CA SER A 111 -13.01 9.75 -11.97
C SER A 111 -12.30 10.83 -12.80
N PRO A 112 -12.42 10.84 -14.14
CA PRO A 112 -11.83 11.89 -14.96
C PRO A 112 -12.30 13.28 -14.50
N ALA A 113 -11.39 14.25 -14.50
CA ALA A 113 -11.77 15.63 -14.21
C ALA A 113 -12.49 16.27 -15.42
N LYS A 114 -13.23 17.36 -15.17
CA LYS A 114 -13.85 18.15 -16.24
C LYS A 114 -12.77 18.81 -17.10
N ALA A 115 -13.05 19.03 -18.39
CA ALA A 115 -12.14 19.74 -19.28
C ALA A 115 -11.80 21.14 -18.72
N GLY A 116 -10.50 21.48 -18.68
CA GLY A 116 -10.01 22.74 -18.10
C GLY A 116 -9.74 22.73 -16.59
N SER A 117 -9.85 21.57 -15.93
CA SER A 117 -9.42 21.36 -14.54
C SER A 117 -7.89 21.37 -14.39
N GLU A 118 -7.39 21.83 -13.25
CA GLU A 118 -5.96 21.74 -12.87
C GLU A 118 -5.49 20.28 -12.71
N PHE A 119 -6.41 19.36 -12.39
CA PHE A 119 -6.13 17.93 -12.21
C PHE A 119 -6.64 17.09 -13.37
N ASP A 120 -5.94 16.00 -13.69
CA ASP A 120 -6.34 15.02 -14.71
C ASP A 120 -7.51 14.13 -14.25
N ALA A 121 -7.54 13.77 -12.96
CA ALA A 121 -8.55 12.90 -12.37
C ALA A 121 -8.68 13.10 -10.86
N TRP A 122 -9.85 12.73 -10.33
CA TRP A 122 -10.16 12.68 -8.90
C TRP A 122 -10.12 11.24 -8.40
N LEU A 123 -9.46 11.01 -7.26
CA LEU A 123 -9.52 9.73 -6.55
C LEU A 123 -10.79 9.70 -5.68
N HIS A 124 -11.74 8.85 -6.04
CA HIS A 124 -12.93 8.58 -5.24
C HIS A 124 -12.70 7.34 -4.38
N ILE A 125 -12.98 7.44 -3.08
CA ILE A 125 -12.91 6.32 -2.14
C ILE A 125 -14.33 6.06 -1.62
N ALA A 126 -14.86 4.87 -1.88
CA ALA A 126 -16.17 4.46 -1.37
C ALA A 126 -16.08 4.23 0.15
N SER A 127 -17.04 4.81 0.88
CA SER A 127 -17.25 4.62 2.32
C SER A 127 -17.99 3.32 2.61
#